data_AF-A0A838H8C5-F1
#
_entry.id   AF-A0A838H8C5-F1
#
_cell.length_a   1.000
_cell.length_b   1.000
_cell.length_c   1.000
_cell.angle_alpha   90.00
_cell.angle_beta   90.00
_cell.angle_gamma   90.00
#
_symmetry.space_group_name_H-M   'P 1'
#
loop_
_entity.id
_entity.type
_entity.pdbx_description
1 polymer ?
#
loop_
_entity_poly.entity_id
_entity_poly.type
_entity_poly.pdbx_seq_one_letter_code
_entity_poly.pdbx_strand_id
1 'polypeptide(L)'
;MSEAPRRREAVRLRHQDTLLHQVLVGGGLVAVAAVVGLIAWRLFEGSSPDTFGRALAGLLLQLALIVVLGAAIKFVVDSYADRRARLDREQQERIELLRRMRAQHVKVAFAQRLILAHQTGKTYTEQLRVLMIVGAELEDLAEDVRATVDLFGDDHGTVIFGIEEIVSYLAEGSAEYVECHAKVDADAVAKKNLEHMIRTHNMVWVKEFIAPSPSFPDSYAQSLAKCKGRMRQHAYGR
;
A
#
# COMPACT_ATOMS: atom_id res chain seq x y z
N MET A 1 12.90 0.84 -18.34
CA MET A 1 13.00 -0.62 -18.06
C MET A 1 12.50 -0.85 -16.65
N SER A 2 11.35 -1.50 -16.49
CA SER A 2 10.68 -1.67 -15.18
C SER A 2 11.41 -2.69 -14.31
N GLU A 3 11.74 -2.31 -13.06
CA GLU A 3 12.33 -3.20 -12.04
C GLU A 3 11.30 -4.14 -11.39
N ALA A 4 10.00 -3.92 -11.64
CA ALA A 4 8.91 -4.68 -11.06
C ALA A 4 8.98 -6.22 -11.26
N PRO A 5 9.33 -6.77 -12.43
CA PRO A 5 9.37 -8.23 -12.61
C PRO A 5 10.47 -8.90 -11.78
N ARG A 6 11.65 -8.28 -11.62
CA ARG A 6 12.75 -8.84 -10.82
C ARG A 6 12.42 -8.91 -9.33
N ARG A 7 11.69 -7.92 -8.81
CA ARG A 7 11.23 -7.94 -7.41
C ARG A 7 10.23 -9.07 -7.14
N ARG A 8 9.31 -9.34 -8.07
CA ARG A 8 8.33 -10.43 -7.92
C ARG A 8 9.00 -11.81 -7.91
N GLU A 9 10.02 -12.00 -8.73
CA GLU A 9 10.76 -13.25 -8.82
C GLU A 9 11.61 -13.51 -7.57
N ALA A 10 12.29 -12.47 -7.05
CA ALA A 10 13.05 -12.56 -5.80
C ALA A 10 12.17 -12.86 -4.58
N VAL A 11 10.94 -12.31 -4.53
CA VAL A 11 9.97 -12.60 -3.46
C VAL A 11 9.47 -14.05 -3.53
N ARG A 12 9.19 -14.58 -4.72
CA ARG A 12 8.78 -15.99 -4.89
C ARG A 12 9.86 -16.96 -4.44
N LEU A 13 11.11 -16.73 -4.84
CA LEU A 13 12.24 -17.60 -4.45
C LEU A 13 12.43 -17.65 -2.93
N ARG A 14 12.39 -16.49 -2.24
CA ARG A 14 12.46 -16.46 -0.78
C ARG A 14 11.32 -17.22 -0.10
N HIS A 15 10.11 -17.16 -0.65
CA HIS A 15 8.96 -17.86 -0.08
C HIS A 15 9.07 -19.38 -0.27
N GLN A 16 9.59 -19.82 -1.41
CA GLN A 16 9.83 -21.23 -1.69
C GLN A 16 10.93 -21.81 -0.78
N ASP A 17 12.01 -21.07 -0.54
CA ASP A 17 13.09 -21.50 0.37
C ASP A 17 12.61 -21.62 1.82
N THR A 18 11.77 -20.68 2.28
CA THR A 18 11.20 -20.75 3.65
C THR A 18 10.24 -21.92 3.81
N LEU A 19 9.40 -22.22 2.81
CA LEU A 19 8.53 -23.39 2.82
C LEU A 19 9.33 -24.69 2.81
N LEU A 20 10.37 -24.78 1.98
CA LEU A 20 11.25 -25.96 1.94
C LEU A 20 11.97 -26.16 3.28
N HIS A 21 12.46 -25.09 3.91
CA HIS A 21 13.05 -25.19 5.25
C HIS A 21 12.04 -25.61 6.32
N GLN A 22 10.82 -25.07 6.31
CA GLN A 22 9.78 -25.48 7.25
C GLN A 22 9.37 -26.94 7.06
N VAL A 23 9.24 -27.40 5.80
CA VAL A 23 8.94 -28.80 5.47
C VAL A 23 10.09 -29.72 5.85
N LEU A 24 11.35 -29.32 5.62
CA LEU A 24 12.53 -30.12 5.98
C LEU A 24 12.70 -30.22 7.50
N VAL A 25 12.54 -29.12 8.24
CA VAL A 25 12.64 -29.10 9.70
C VAL A 25 11.46 -29.84 10.33
N GLY A 26 10.24 -29.61 9.86
CA GLY A 26 9.04 -30.31 10.31
C GLY A 26 9.12 -31.82 10.01
N GLY A 27 9.50 -32.17 8.78
CA GLY A 27 9.70 -33.57 8.36
C GLY A 27 10.82 -34.25 9.12
N GLY A 28 11.92 -33.55 9.39
CA GLY A 28 13.02 -34.04 10.23
C GLY A 28 12.58 -34.34 11.66
N LEU A 29 11.80 -33.45 12.29
CA LEU A 29 11.26 -33.67 13.64
C LEU A 29 10.30 -34.87 13.69
N VAL A 30 9.43 -35.03 12.68
CA VAL A 30 8.52 -36.18 12.58
C VAL A 30 9.32 -37.49 12.38
N ALA A 31 10.35 -37.48 11.52
CA ALA A 31 11.20 -38.62 11.31
C ALA A 31 11.96 -39.04 12.59
N VAL A 32 12.51 -38.07 13.34
CA VAL A 32 13.16 -38.33 14.63
C VAL A 32 12.18 -38.91 15.64
N ALA A 33 10.97 -38.35 15.76
CA ALA A 33 9.94 -38.88 16.64
C ALA A 33 9.53 -40.31 16.27
N ALA A 34 9.40 -40.61 14.97
CA ALA A 34 9.10 -41.95 14.47
C ALA A 34 10.21 -42.95 14.80
N VAL A 35 11.48 -42.57 14.64
CA VAL A 35 12.63 -43.41 14.99
C VAL A 35 12.67 -43.70 16.49
N VAL A 36 12.47 -42.68 17.33
CA VAL A 36 12.45 -42.85 18.80
C VAL A 36 11.29 -43.76 19.23
N GLY A 37 10.11 -43.58 18.63
CA GLY A 37 8.96 -44.45 18.87
C GLY A 37 9.23 -45.92 18.48
N LEU A 38 9.88 -46.15 17.34
CA LEU A 38 10.26 -47.49 16.89
C LEU A 38 11.26 -48.16 17.84
N ILE A 39 12.25 -47.41 18.33
CA ILE A 39 13.24 -47.88 19.30
C ILE A 39 12.55 -48.23 20.63
N ALA A 40 11.65 -47.37 21.12
CA ALA A 40 10.90 -47.61 22.34
C ALA A 40 10.00 -48.86 22.22
N TRP A 41 9.32 -49.04 21.09
CA TRP A 41 8.50 -50.23 20.83
C TRP A 41 9.32 -51.53 20.90
N ARG A 42 10.47 -51.57 20.22
CA ARG A 42 11.36 -52.74 20.21
C ARG A 42 11.91 -53.08 21.59
N LEU A 43 12.20 -52.08 22.42
CA LEU A 43 12.62 -52.29 23.80
C LEU A 43 11.49 -52.81 24.69
N PHE A 44 10.25 -52.41 24.42
CA PHE A 44 9.07 -52.84 25.17
C PHE A 44 8.68 -54.30 24.89
N GLU A 45 8.77 -54.73 23.64
CA GLU A 45 8.35 -56.07 23.19
C GLU A 45 9.23 -57.21 23.75
N GLY A 46 10.48 -56.91 24.11
CA GLY A 46 11.45 -57.89 24.61
C GLY A 46 11.69 -57.88 26.12
N SER A 47 11.00 -57.03 26.90
CA SER A 47 11.33 -56.80 28.32
C SER A 47 10.26 -57.30 29.29
N SER A 48 10.69 -58.03 30.32
CA SER A 48 9.82 -58.44 31.45
C SER A 48 9.41 -57.22 32.29
N PRO A 49 8.25 -57.26 32.99
CA PRO A 49 7.62 -56.10 33.64
C PRO A 49 8.52 -55.29 34.59
N ASP A 50 9.47 -55.93 35.26
CA ASP A 50 10.31 -55.29 36.30
C ASP A 50 11.73 -54.93 35.84
N THR A 51 11.99 -54.92 34.53
CA THR A 51 13.34 -54.67 34.00
C THR A 51 13.59 -53.19 33.71
N PHE A 52 14.83 -52.73 33.94
CA PHE A 52 15.33 -51.39 33.60
C PHE A 52 14.95 -50.92 32.18
N GLY A 53 14.88 -51.85 31.21
CA GLY A 53 14.48 -51.56 29.84
C GLY A 53 13.06 -51.00 29.70
N ARG A 54 12.12 -51.44 30.54
CA ARG A 54 10.74 -50.93 30.52
C ARG A 54 10.65 -49.50 31.07
N ALA A 55 11.43 -49.20 32.10
CA ALA A 55 11.54 -47.83 32.65
C ALA A 55 12.17 -46.87 31.62
N LEU A 56 13.25 -47.30 30.95
CA LEU A 56 13.89 -46.51 29.89
C LEU A 56 12.97 -46.28 28.69
N ALA A 57 12.23 -47.31 28.25
CA ALA A 57 11.23 -47.18 27.19
C ALA A 57 10.13 -46.16 27.54
N GLY A 58 9.68 -46.15 28.79
CA GLY A 58 8.72 -45.16 29.29
C GLY A 58 9.25 -43.73 29.22
N LEU A 59 10.50 -43.50 29.64
CA LEU A 59 11.15 -42.18 29.55
C LEU A 59 11.34 -41.72 28.10
N LEU A 60 11.78 -42.62 27.21
CA LEU A 60 11.93 -42.30 25.78
C LEU A 60 10.59 -41.96 25.12
N LEU A 61 9.52 -42.67 25.47
CA LEU A 61 8.17 -42.38 24.99
C LEU A 61 7.67 -41.02 25.48
N GLN A 62 7.89 -40.68 26.76
CA GLN A 62 7.57 -39.36 27.30
C GLN A 62 8.36 -38.26 26.60
N LEU A 63 9.67 -38.45 26.37
CA LEU A 63 10.49 -37.49 25.65
C LEU A 63 10.00 -37.30 24.20
N ALA A 64 9.69 -38.39 23.50
CA ALA A 64 9.13 -38.33 22.14
C ALA A 64 7.81 -37.56 22.12
N LEU A 65 6.92 -37.81 23.09
CA LEU A 65 5.65 -37.10 23.22
C LEU A 65 5.86 -35.60 23.45
N ILE A 66 6.79 -35.22 24.34
CA ILE A 66 7.13 -33.81 24.61
C ILE A 66 7.64 -33.12 23.33
N VAL A 67 8.50 -33.79 22.56
CA VAL A 67 9.04 -33.26 21.30
C VAL A 67 7.93 -33.06 20.27
N VAL A 68 7.05 -34.05 20.08
CA VAL A 68 5.92 -33.95 19.14
C VAL A 68 4.96 -32.84 19.55
N LEU A 69 4.59 -32.76 20.82
CA LEU A 69 3.70 -31.71 21.32
C LEU A 69 4.33 -30.32 21.19
N GLY A 70 5.62 -30.18 21.52
CA GLY A 70 6.37 -28.95 21.35
C GLY A 70 6.45 -28.50 19.89
N ALA A 71 6.68 -29.43 18.95
CA ALA A 71 6.68 -29.15 17.52
C ALA A 71 5.30 -28.71 17.02
N ALA A 72 4.22 -29.36 17.47
CA ALA A 72 2.84 -29.00 17.12
C ALA A 72 2.48 -27.59 17.62
N ILE A 73 2.79 -27.27 18.89
CA ILE A 73 2.57 -25.94 19.47
C ILE A 73 3.35 -24.89 18.67
N LYS A 74 4.63 -25.15 18.38
CA LYS A 74 5.47 -24.23 17.60
C LYS A 74 4.87 -23.97 16.22
N PHE A 75 4.44 -25.01 15.51
CA PHE A 75 3.81 -24.87 14.19
C PHE A 75 2.58 -23.96 14.23
N VAL A 76 1.72 -24.13 15.25
CA VAL A 76 0.53 -23.28 15.45
C VAL A 76 0.93 -21.83 15.73
N VAL A 77 1.92 -21.60 16.60
CA VAL A 77 2.40 -20.26 16.94
C VAL A 77 3.03 -19.56 15.73
N ASP A 78 3.88 -20.26 14.97
CA ASP A 78 4.53 -19.73 13.77
C ASP A 78 3.48 -19.40 12.69
N SER A 79 2.48 -20.27 12.49
CA SER A 79 1.38 -20.01 11.55
C SER A 79 0.55 -18.79 11.94
N TYR A 80 0.28 -18.61 13.24
CA TYR A 80 -0.42 -17.43 13.74
C TYR A 80 0.42 -16.15 13.58
N ALA A 81 1.72 -16.21 13.88
CA ALA A 81 2.64 -15.11 13.71
C ALA A 81 2.76 -14.68 12.23
N ASP A 82 2.82 -15.63 11.30
CA ASP A 82 2.87 -15.36 9.86
C ASP A 82 1.59 -14.69 9.36
N ARG A 83 0.42 -15.15 9.81
CA ARG A 83 -0.86 -14.52 9.47
C ARG A 83 -0.92 -13.09 9.98
N ARG A 84 -0.55 -12.88 11.25
CA ARG A 84 -0.52 -11.54 11.84
C ARG A 84 0.46 -10.63 11.11
N ALA A 85 1.66 -11.11 10.79
CA ALA A 85 2.66 -10.34 10.07
C ALA A 85 2.24 -9.99 8.63
N ARG A 86 1.37 -10.78 7.99
CA ARG A 86 0.77 -10.43 6.69
C ARG A 86 -0.27 -9.32 6.85
N LEU A 87 -1.18 -9.46 7.81
CA LEU A 87 -2.19 -8.44 8.10
C LEU A 87 -1.57 -7.10 8.49
N ASP A 88 -0.53 -7.13 9.33
CA ASP A 88 0.20 -5.93 9.75
C ASP A 88 0.89 -5.25 8.55
N ARG A 89 1.43 -6.04 7.59
CA ARG A 89 2.02 -5.51 6.35
C ARG A 89 0.98 -4.87 5.44
N GLU A 90 -0.13 -5.55 5.18
CA GLU A 90 -1.23 -5.00 4.38
C GLU A 90 -1.79 -3.71 4.99
N GLN A 91 -1.94 -3.67 6.32
CA GLN A 91 -2.38 -2.46 7.01
C GLN A 91 -1.36 -1.31 6.88
N GLN A 92 -0.07 -1.59 6.99
CA GLN A 92 0.98 -0.60 6.79
C GLN A 92 1.00 -0.07 5.36
N GLU A 93 0.84 -0.94 4.35
CA GLU A 93 0.77 -0.55 2.94
C GLU A 93 -0.45 0.36 2.67
N ARG A 94 -1.63 0.02 3.20
CA ARG A 94 -2.85 0.87 3.11
C ARG A 94 -2.61 2.26 3.71
N ILE A 95 -2.01 2.32 4.90
CA ILE A 95 -1.72 3.58 5.60
C ILE A 95 -0.72 4.42 4.80
N GLU A 96 0.31 3.80 4.23
CA GLU A 96 1.32 4.51 3.46
C GLU A 96 0.74 5.10 2.16
N LEU A 97 -0.06 4.32 1.41
CA LEU A 97 -0.77 4.81 0.22
C LEU A 97 -1.72 5.97 0.57
N LEU A 98 -2.48 5.85 1.67
CA LEU A 98 -3.35 6.93 2.16
C LEU A 98 -2.56 8.19 2.55
N ARG A 99 -1.39 8.02 3.17
CA ARG A 99 -0.50 9.13 3.56
C ARG A 99 0.02 9.86 2.33
N ARG A 100 0.46 9.12 1.31
CA ARG A 100 0.90 9.68 0.01
C ARG A 100 -0.24 10.42 -0.69
N MET A 101 -1.42 9.81 -0.79
CA MET A 101 -2.61 10.47 -1.37
C MET A 101 -2.96 11.76 -0.62
N ARG A 102 -2.93 11.73 0.71
CA ARG A 102 -3.15 12.92 1.55
C ARG A 102 -2.10 14.00 1.28
N ALA A 103 -0.83 13.64 1.16
CA ALA A 103 0.24 14.60 0.88
C ALA A 103 0.01 15.31 -0.45
N GLN A 104 -0.37 14.57 -1.50
CA GLN A 104 -0.70 15.16 -2.81
C GLN A 104 -1.88 16.12 -2.72
N HIS A 105 -2.97 15.68 -2.09
CA HIS A 105 -4.14 16.54 -1.89
C HIS A 105 -3.82 17.83 -1.12
N VAL A 106 -2.94 17.76 -0.10
CA VAL A 106 -2.49 18.95 0.63
C VAL A 106 -1.73 19.91 -0.27
N LYS A 107 -0.87 19.42 -1.18
CA LYS A 107 -0.20 20.27 -2.17
C LYS A 107 -1.22 20.96 -3.08
N VAL A 108 -2.24 20.25 -3.57
CA VAL A 108 -3.31 20.83 -4.39
C VAL A 108 -4.07 21.92 -3.63
N ALA A 109 -4.47 21.66 -2.38
CA ALA A 109 -5.17 22.63 -1.53
C ALA A 109 -4.32 23.86 -1.21
N PHE A 110 -3.03 23.65 -0.98
CA PHE A 110 -2.10 24.73 -0.72
C PHE A 110 -1.91 25.62 -1.96
N ALA A 111 -1.74 25.01 -3.14
CA ALA A 111 -1.67 25.73 -4.40
C ALA A 111 -2.92 26.59 -4.64
N GLN A 112 -4.12 26.01 -4.49
CA GLN A 112 -5.39 26.73 -4.61
C GLN A 112 -5.44 27.97 -3.71
N ARG A 113 -5.10 27.81 -2.43
CA ARG A 113 -5.09 28.90 -1.44
C ARG A 113 -4.08 29.99 -1.78
N LEU A 114 -2.89 29.63 -2.27
CA LEU A 114 -1.89 30.62 -2.66
C LEU A 114 -2.31 31.42 -3.89
N ILE A 115 -2.88 30.76 -4.90
CA ILE A 115 -3.41 31.44 -6.10
C ILE A 115 -4.52 32.42 -5.69
N LEU A 116 -5.44 31.98 -4.83
CA LEU A 116 -6.51 32.81 -4.27
C LEU A 116 -6.00 34.01 -3.47
N ALA A 117 -4.96 33.81 -2.65
CA ALA A 117 -4.44 34.85 -1.74
C ALA A 117 -3.66 35.94 -2.47
N HIS A 118 -2.82 35.58 -3.45
CA HIS A 118 -1.96 36.54 -4.12
C HIS A 118 -2.61 37.17 -5.36
N GLN A 119 -3.46 36.42 -6.07
CA GLN A 119 -4.13 36.87 -7.31
C GLN A 119 -3.18 37.49 -8.35
N THR A 120 -1.95 36.96 -8.46
CA THR A 120 -0.97 37.40 -9.47
C THR A 120 -0.70 36.30 -10.49
N GLY A 121 -0.40 36.70 -11.73
CA GLY A 121 0.01 35.76 -12.78
C GLY A 121 1.25 34.95 -12.39
N LYS A 122 2.23 35.57 -11.71
CA LYS A 122 3.43 34.89 -11.20
C LYS A 122 3.08 33.75 -10.23
N THR A 123 2.25 34.00 -9.22
CA THR A 123 1.87 32.95 -8.27
C THR A 123 1.08 31.85 -8.97
N TYR A 124 0.19 32.21 -9.92
CA TYR A 124 -0.50 31.23 -10.74
C TYR A 124 0.49 30.31 -11.50
N THR A 125 1.43 30.88 -12.25
CA THR A 125 2.37 30.07 -13.06
C THR A 125 3.28 29.20 -12.19
N GLU A 126 3.75 29.70 -11.05
CA GLU A 126 4.53 28.93 -10.08
C GLU A 126 3.73 27.75 -9.50
N GLN A 127 2.48 27.98 -9.09
CA GLN A 127 1.65 26.93 -8.49
C GLN A 127 1.19 25.89 -9.53
N LEU A 128 0.94 26.28 -10.78
CA LEU A 128 0.58 25.31 -11.83
C LEU A 128 1.72 24.33 -12.13
N ARG A 129 2.97 24.78 -12.11
CA ARG A 129 4.13 23.87 -12.23
C ARG A 129 4.18 22.85 -11.09
N VAL A 130 3.83 23.26 -9.87
CA VAL A 130 3.71 22.34 -8.74
C VAL A 130 2.60 21.31 -8.99
N LEU A 131 1.44 21.76 -9.49
CA LEU A 131 0.31 20.87 -9.80
C LEU A 131 0.63 19.86 -10.92
N MET A 132 1.43 20.24 -11.93
CA MET A 132 1.90 19.31 -12.96
C MET A 132 2.72 18.17 -12.36
N ILE A 133 3.60 18.47 -11.40
CA ILE A 133 4.37 17.45 -10.68
C ILE A 133 3.44 16.56 -9.85
N VAL A 134 2.45 17.16 -9.17
CA VAL A 134 1.44 16.39 -8.42
C VAL A 134 0.67 15.42 -9.32
N GLY A 135 0.34 15.82 -10.55
CA GLY A 135 -0.28 14.95 -11.55
C GLY A 135 0.54 13.68 -11.78
N ALA A 136 1.82 13.81 -12.09
CA ALA A 136 2.73 12.68 -12.28
C ALA A 136 2.89 11.82 -11.01
N GLU A 137 3.01 12.44 -9.83
CA GLU A 137 3.11 11.71 -8.56
C GLU A 137 1.82 10.92 -8.22
N LEU A 138 0.66 11.39 -8.70
CA LEU A 138 -0.62 10.68 -8.58
C LEU A 138 -0.76 9.54 -9.59
N GLU A 139 -0.22 9.67 -10.79
CA GLU A 139 -0.13 8.56 -11.76
C GLU A 139 0.71 7.41 -11.19
N ASP A 140 1.89 7.72 -10.64
CA ASP A 140 2.74 6.75 -9.95
C ASP A 140 2.00 6.08 -8.78
N LEU A 141 1.22 6.85 -8.02
CA LEU A 141 0.39 6.31 -6.94
C LEU A 141 -0.71 5.37 -7.47
N ALA A 142 -1.34 5.68 -8.61
CA ALA A 142 -2.33 4.81 -9.23
C ALA A 142 -1.68 3.48 -9.69
N GLU A 143 -0.48 3.53 -10.26
CA GLU A 143 0.28 2.32 -10.62
C GLU A 143 0.65 1.48 -9.40
N ASP A 144 1.09 2.13 -8.31
CA ASP A 144 1.37 1.45 -7.05
C ASP A 144 0.12 0.75 -6.50
N VAL A 145 -1.04 1.42 -6.53
CA VAL A 145 -2.31 0.81 -6.15
C VAL A 145 -2.61 -0.38 -7.05
N ARG A 146 -2.54 -0.25 -8.39
CA ARG A 146 -2.76 -1.38 -9.32
C ARG A 146 -1.82 -2.55 -9.07
N ALA A 147 -0.60 -2.30 -8.61
CA ALA A 147 0.38 -3.34 -8.31
C ALA A 147 0.05 -4.12 -7.03
N THR A 148 -0.69 -3.52 -6.09
CA THR A 148 -1.14 -4.17 -4.85
C THR A 148 -2.37 -5.03 -5.13
N VAL A 149 -2.21 -6.36 -5.22
CA VAL A 149 -3.34 -7.26 -5.48
C VAL A 149 -4.30 -7.21 -4.29
N ASP A 150 -5.55 -6.78 -4.54
CA ASP A 150 -6.68 -6.86 -3.60
C ASP A 150 -6.52 -6.07 -2.27
N LEU A 151 -5.61 -5.10 -2.22
CA LEU A 151 -5.36 -4.35 -0.98
C LEU A 151 -6.60 -3.59 -0.48
N PHE A 152 -7.55 -3.26 -1.35
CA PHE A 152 -8.78 -2.52 -1.04
C PHE A 152 -10.05 -3.33 -1.31
N GLY A 153 -9.97 -4.66 -1.47
CA GLY A 153 -11.15 -5.50 -1.74
C GLY A 153 -11.91 -5.05 -2.98
N ASP A 154 -13.25 -5.06 -2.88
CA ASP A 154 -14.17 -4.63 -3.93
C ASP A 154 -14.03 -3.15 -4.33
N ASP A 155 -13.48 -2.30 -3.46
CA ASP A 155 -13.27 -0.87 -3.75
C ASP A 155 -12.01 -0.59 -4.57
N HIS A 156 -11.18 -1.61 -4.84
CA HIS A 156 -9.88 -1.42 -5.50
C HIS A 156 -9.97 -0.66 -6.83
N GLY A 157 -10.90 -1.06 -7.71
CA GLY A 157 -11.14 -0.35 -8.98
C GLY A 157 -11.64 1.08 -8.78
N THR A 158 -12.51 1.30 -7.80
CA THR A 158 -13.05 2.64 -7.45
C THR A 158 -11.94 3.57 -6.96
N VAL A 159 -10.99 3.05 -6.19
CA VAL A 159 -9.84 3.82 -5.69
C VAL A 159 -8.95 4.27 -6.85
N ILE A 160 -8.60 3.35 -7.76
CA ILE A 160 -7.78 3.66 -8.95
C ILE A 160 -8.48 4.71 -9.80
N PHE A 161 -9.76 4.46 -10.13
CA PHE A 161 -10.56 5.38 -10.95
C PHE A 161 -10.65 6.77 -10.34
N GLY A 162 -10.82 6.87 -9.01
CA GLY A 162 -10.83 8.15 -8.31
C GLY A 162 -9.48 8.89 -8.36
N ILE A 163 -8.34 8.19 -8.42
CA ILE A 163 -7.03 8.82 -8.62
C ILE A 163 -6.89 9.30 -10.07
N GLU A 164 -7.25 8.46 -11.05
CA GLU A 164 -7.19 8.79 -12.48
C GLU A 164 -8.07 10.00 -12.84
N GLU A 165 -9.27 10.13 -12.26
CA GLU A 165 -10.10 11.32 -12.46
C GLU A 165 -9.43 12.59 -11.93
N ILE A 166 -8.72 12.51 -10.79
CA ILE A 166 -7.94 13.65 -10.28
C ILE A 166 -6.79 13.99 -11.23
N VAL A 167 -6.08 12.97 -11.74
CA VAL A 167 -5.01 13.17 -12.74
C VAL A 167 -5.57 13.85 -13.98
N SER A 168 -6.69 13.36 -14.53
CA SER A 168 -7.37 13.96 -15.67
C SER A 168 -7.74 15.42 -15.42
N TYR A 169 -8.32 15.71 -14.24
CA TYR A 169 -8.66 17.08 -13.85
C TYR A 169 -7.43 18.00 -13.78
N LEU A 170 -6.29 17.52 -13.24
CA LEU A 170 -5.05 18.32 -13.20
C LEU A 170 -4.40 18.45 -14.58
N ALA A 171 -4.56 17.46 -15.46
CA ALA A 171 -4.08 17.51 -16.84
C ALA A 171 -4.82 18.58 -17.66
N GLU A 172 -6.12 18.77 -17.44
CA GLU A 172 -6.89 19.88 -18.04
C GLU A 172 -6.31 21.25 -17.64
N GLY A 173 -6.01 21.46 -16.36
CA GLY A 173 -5.36 22.69 -15.88
C GLY A 173 -3.95 22.88 -16.45
N SER A 174 -3.22 21.77 -16.65
CA SER A 174 -1.91 21.79 -17.28
C SER A 174 -1.99 22.18 -18.76
N ALA A 175 -3.00 21.70 -19.48
CA ALA A 175 -3.27 22.05 -20.88
C ALA A 175 -3.62 23.54 -21.01
N GLU A 176 -4.50 24.05 -20.15
CA GLU A 176 -4.85 25.49 -20.08
C GLU A 176 -3.61 26.34 -19.78
N TYR A 177 -2.74 25.90 -18.85
CA TYR A 177 -1.48 26.57 -18.57
C TYR A 177 -0.58 26.63 -19.81
N VAL A 178 -0.38 25.51 -20.53
CA VAL A 178 0.45 25.49 -21.74
C VAL A 178 -0.10 26.45 -22.80
N GLU A 179 -1.41 26.48 -23.00
CA GLU A 179 -2.06 27.39 -23.95
C GLU A 179 -1.91 28.87 -23.57
N CYS A 180 -2.04 29.20 -22.28
CA CYS A 180 -2.14 30.58 -21.81
C CYS A 180 -0.83 31.18 -21.26
N HIS A 181 0.20 30.37 -20.92
CA HIS A 181 1.32 30.83 -20.09
C HIS A 181 2.03 32.08 -20.63
N ALA A 182 2.32 32.14 -21.94
CA ALA A 182 3.01 33.28 -22.54
C ALA A 182 2.19 34.58 -22.44
N LYS A 183 0.86 34.48 -22.55
CA LYS A 183 -0.05 35.62 -22.42
C LYS A 183 -0.15 36.06 -20.95
N VAL A 184 -0.23 35.10 -20.04
CA VAL A 184 -0.26 35.35 -18.59
C VAL A 184 1.03 36.00 -18.10
N ASP A 185 2.19 35.58 -18.60
CA ASP A 185 3.48 36.19 -18.26
C ASP A 185 3.57 37.64 -18.75
N ALA A 186 3.10 37.92 -19.97
CA ALA A 186 3.03 39.30 -20.49
C ALA A 186 2.12 40.20 -19.64
N ASP A 187 0.93 39.70 -19.28
CA ASP A 187 0.00 40.41 -18.40
C ASP A 187 0.54 40.62 -16.99
N ALA A 188 1.33 39.66 -16.48
CA ALA A 188 1.97 39.74 -15.18
C ALA A 188 3.05 40.84 -15.17
N VAL A 189 3.83 40.98 -16.24
CA VAL A 189 4.77 42.09 -16.44
C VAL A 189 4.02 43.43 -16.47
N ALA A 190 2.84 43.46 -17.10
CA ALA A 190 1.95 44.61 -17.12
C ALA A 190 1.19 44.84 -15.79
N LYS A 191 1.50 44.09 -14.73
CA LYS A 191 0.90 44.16 -13.38
C LYS A 191 -0.63 44.00 -13.40
N LYS A 192 -1.17 43.23 -14.35
CA LYS A 192 -2.58 42.83 -14.32
C LYS A 192 -2.80 41.79 -13.22
N ASN A 193 -3.97 41.82 -12.58
CA ASN A 193 -4.34 40.80 -11.61
C ASN A 193 -4.83 39.53 -12.33
N LEU A 194 -4.88 38.43 -11.59
CA LEU A 194 -5.29 37.13 -12.11
C LEU A 194 -6.74 37.13 -12.62
N GLU A 195 -7.65 37.84 -11.95
CA GLU A 195 -9.05 37.95 -12.40
C GLU A 195 -9.16 38.56 -13.82
N HIS A 196 -8.37 39.60 -14.10
CA HIS A 196 -8.27 40.17 -15.44
C HIS A 196 -7.78 39.14 -16.45
N MET A 197 -6.71 38.40 -16.12
CA MET A 197 -6.14 37.37 -16.99
C MET A 197 -7.16 36.27 -17.28
N ILE A 198 -7.88 35.77 -16.25
CA ILE A 198 -8.90 34.74 -16.38
C ILE A 198 -9.97 35.16 -17.39
N ARG A 199 -10.45 36.40 -17.28
CA ARG A 199 -11.49 36.93 -18.18
C ARG A 199 -10.96 37.16 -19.59
N THR A 200 -9.76 37.72 -19.73
CA THR A 200 -9.18 38.07 -21.03
C THR A 200 -8.79 36.83 -21.84
N HIS A 201 -8.26 35.80 -21.19
CA HIS A 201 -7.76 34.58 -21.85
C HIS A 201 -8.72 33.39 -21.75
N ASN A 202 -9.92 33.59 -21.20
CA ASN A 202 -10.93 32.54 -21.02
C ASN A 202 -10.38 31.31 -20.27
N MET A 203 -9.71 31.53 -19.13
CA MET A 203 -9.10 30.47 -18.31
C MET A 203 -10.18 29.78 -17.46
N VAL A 204 -10.94 28.88 -18.10
CA VAL A 204 -12.10 28.18 -17.52
C VAL A 204 -11.70 27.32 -16.33
N TRP A 205 -10.63 26.53 -16.47
CA TRP A 205 -10.18 25.61 -15.44
C TRP A 205 -9.73 26.36 -14.20
N VAL A 206 -8.88 27.40 -14.34
CA VAL A 206 -8.45 28.22 -13.21
C VAL A 206 -9.65 28.85 -12.52
N LYS A 207 -10.60 29.39 -13.27
CA LYS A 207 -11.79 30.03 -12.71
C LYS A 207 -12.57 29.07 -11.83
N GLU A 208 -12.74 27.82 -12.26
CA GLU A 208 -13.36 26.77 -11.47
C GLU A 208 -12.51 26.38 -10.26
N PHE A 209 -11.21 26.16 -10.48
CA PHE A 209 -10.26 25.76 -9.44
C PHE A 209 -10.19 26.76 -8.28
N ILE A 210 -10.26 28.06 -8.56
CA ILE A 210 -10.21 29.12 -7.54
C ILE A 210 -11.59 29.62 -7.13
N ALA A 211 -12.68 28.99 -7.56
CA ALA A 211 -14.02 29.44 -7.18
C ALA A 211 -14.13 29.55 -5.64
N PRO A 212 -14.74 30.62 -5.10
CA PRO A 212 -14.87 30.84 -3.66
C PRO A 212 -15.91 29.87 -3.08
N SER A 213 -15.52 28.61 -2.97
CA SER A 213 -16.26 27.54 -2.31
C SER A 213 -15.41 27.03 -1.15
N PRO A 214 -16.01 26.65 -0.01
CA PRO A 214 -15.29 25.94 1.05
C PRO A 214 -14.76 24.58 0.58
N SER A 215 -15.28 24.06 -0.53
CA SER A 215 -14.85 22.81 -1.17
C SER A 215 -14.14 23.05 -2.50
N PHE A 216 -13.36 22.07 -2.91
CA PHE A 216 -12.90 21.96 -4.30
C PHE A 216 -14.08 21.89 -5.28
N PRO A 217 -13.81 22.09 -6.58
CA PRO A 217 -14.78 21.78 -7.62
C PRO A 217 -15.37 20.38 -7.48
N ASP A 218 -16.66 20.25 -7.81
CA ASP A 218 -17.43 19.03 -7.54
C ASP A 218 -16.79 17.79 -8.17
N SER A 219 -16.24 17.93 -9.38
CA SER A 219 -15.50 16.87 -10.08
C SER A 219 -14.34 16.36 -9.21
N TYR A 220 -13.42 17.24 -8.81
CA TYR A 220 -12.29 16.90 -7.96
C TYR A 220 -12.74 16.36 -6.58
N ALA A 221 -13.74 16.98 -5.96
CA ALA A 221 -14.24 16.57 -4.65
C ALA A 221 -14.85 15.15 -4.67
N GLN A 222 -15.61 14.82 -5.71
CA GLN A 222 -16.19 13.50 -5.90
C GLN A 222 -15.09 12.45 -6.13
N SER A 223 -14.11 12.74 -6.99
CA SER A 223 -12.98 11.84 -7.24
C SER A 223 -12.13 11.61 -5.99
N LEU A 224 -11.92 12.65 -5.19
CA LEU A 224 -11.26 12.54 -3.89
C LEU A 224 -12.04 11.66 -2.90
N ALA A 225 -13.38 11.75 -2.91
CA ALA A 225 -14.23 10.88 -2.09
C ALA A 225 -14.12 9.42 -2.54
N LYS A 226 -14.09 9.15 -3.85
CA LYS A 226 -13.90 7.80 -4.42
C LYS A 226 -12.55 7.19 -4.03
N CYS A 227 -11.45 7.93 -4.09
CA CYS A 227 -10.13 7.38 -3.77
C CYS A 227 -9.79 7.52 -2.28
N LYS A 228 -9.50 8.72 -1.80
CA LYS A 228 -9.06 8.97 -0.41
C LYS A 228 -10.11 8.58 0.61
N GLY A 229 -11.40 8.80 0.30
CA GLY A 229 -12.51 8.37 1.15
C GLY A 229 -12.48 6.87 1.37
N ARG A 230 -12.47 6.08 0.30
CA ARG A 230 -12.41 4.61 0.36
C ARG A 230 -11.11 4.09 0.99
N MET A 231 -9.95 4.63 0.61
CA MET A 231 -8.67 4.30 1.25
C MET A 231 -8.72 4.48 2.78
N ARG A 232 -9.39 5.54 3.25
CA ARG A 232 -9.56 5.81 4.68
C ARG A 232 -10.44 4.76 5.36
N GLN A 233 -11.49 4.28 4.68
CA GLN A 233 -12.36 3.22 5.20
C GLN A 233 -11.57 1.93 5.42
N HIS A 234 -10.78 1.53 4.44
CA HIS A 234 -9.93 0.33 4.51
C HIS A 234 -8.76 0.45 5.49
N ALA A 235 -8.17 1.64 5.63
CA ALA A 235 -7.04 1.87 6.54
C ALA A 235 -7.46 1.91 8.02
N TYR A 236 -8.68 2.36 8.32
CA TYR A 236 -9.15 2.57 9.70
C TYR A 236 -10.37 1.75 10.11
N GLY A 237 -10.96 0.97 9.20
CA GLY A 237 -12.14 0.15 9.45
C GLY A 237 -13.41 0.97 9.75
N ARG A 238 -13.62 2.10 9.08
CA ARG A 238 -14.75 3.02 9.31
C ARG A 238 -15.55 3.29 8.05
#